data_AF-B8GQL8-F1
#
_entry.id   AF-B8GQL8-F1
#
_cell.length_a   1.000
_cell.length_b   1.000
_cell.length_c   1.000
_cell.angle_alpha   90.00
_cell.angle_beta   90.00
_cell.angle_gamma   90.00
#
_symmetry.space_group_name_H-M   'P 1'
#
loop_
_entity.id
_entity.type
_entity.pdbx_description
1 polymer ?
#
loop_
_entity_poly.entity_id
_entity_poly.type
_entity_poly.pdbx_seq_one_letter_code
_entity_poly.pdbx_strand_id
1 'polypeptide(L)'
;MSFIRIFPLQEIEHAADEHFGKSQPARCHATDRFDAREFYLNVDEIAAFEECPLYLISEQETDALVNGIRIRLRSGARFVIPDDPEDEEASFLALLGRALKGEIVEMEFSRYLGSLAKP
;
A
#
# COMPACT_ATOMS: atom_id res chain seq x y z
N MET A 1 -14.73 -12.96 9.57
CA MET A 1 -14.14 -12.45 8.31
C MET A 1 -13.32 -11.25 8.68
N SER A 2 -12.04 -11.27 8.33
CA SER A 2 -11.07 -10.26 8.75
C SER A 2 -10.79 -9.32 7.59
N PHE A 3 -10.94 -8.02 7.83
CA PHE A 3 -10.76 -6.99 6.81
C PHE A 3 -9.71 -5.97 7.25
N ILE A 4 -9.00 -5.44 6.26
CA ILE A 4 -8.11 -4.29 6.42
C ILE A 4 -8.59 -3.20 5.47
N ARG A 5 -8.83 -1.99 5.99
CA ARG A 5 -9.06 -0.83 5.14
C ARG A 5 -7.72 -0.34 4.59
N ILE A 6 -7.61 -0.26 3.27
CA ILE A 6 -6.39 0.14 2.55
C ILE A 6 -6.68 1.24 1.53
N PHE A 7 -5.61 1.95 1.14
CA PHE A 7 -5.63 3.00 0.12
C PHE A 7 -4.65 2.65 -1.01
N PRO A 8 -5.06 1.83 -1.98
CA PRO A 8 -4.19 1.42 -3.09
C PRO A 8 -3.84 2.60 -3.98
N LEU A 9 -2.57 2.61 -4.41
CA LEU A 9 -2.06 3.55 -5.40
C LEU A 9 -2.08 2.93 -6.80
N GLN A 10 -2.14 3.80 -7.81
CA GLN A 10 -2.06 3.39 -9.20
C GLN A 10 -0.60 3.28 -9.65
N GLU A 11 -0.16 2.05 -9.93
CA GLU A 11 1.14 1.81 -10.58
C GLU A 11 1.15 2.39 -11.99
N ILE A 12 2.24 3.07 -12.34
CA ILE A 12 2.50 3.63 -13.67
C ILE A 12 2.93 2.51 -14.64
N GLU A 13 3.80 1.63 -14.13
CA GLU A 13 4.29 0.47 -14.84
C GLU A 13 3.98 -0.76 -13.99
N HIS A 14 3.07 -1.61 -14.47
CA HIS A 14 2.78 -2.85 -13.77
C HIS A 14 3.99 -3.77 -13.83
N ALA A 15 4.56 -4.10 -12.66
CA ALA A 15 5.60 -5.10 -12.58
C ALA A 15 5.08 -6.45 -13.12
N ALA A 16 5.87 -7.09 -13.98
CA ALA A 16 5.58 -8.43 -14.49
C ALA A 16 5.46 -9.44 -13.33
N ASP A 17 4.66 -10.48 -13.51
CA ASP A 17 4.39 -11.52 -12.50
C ASP A 17 5.66 -12.17 -11.96
N GLU A 18 6.65 -12.31 -12.82
CA GLU A 18 7.98 -12.86 -12.56
C GLU A 18 8.83 -12.01 -11.61
N HIS A 19 8.38 -10.80 -11.29
CA HIS A 19 9.07 -9.84 -10.43
C HIS A 19 8.54 -9.81 -9.00
N PHE A 20 7.39 -10.42 -8.75
CA PHE A 20 6.85 -10.56 -7.40
C PHE A 20 7.75 -11.48 -6.57
N GLY A 21 8.15 -11.03 -5.37
CA GLY A 21 9.10 -11.70 -4.49
C GLY A 21 10.57 -11.30 -4.72
N LYS A 22 10.83 -10.33 -5.61
CA LYS A 22 12.18 -9.79 -5.86
C LYS A 22 12.39 -8.41 -5.25
N SER A 23 11.41 -7.89 -4.48
CA SER A 23 11.46 -6.55 -3.88
C SER A 23 11.78 -5.45 -4.91
N GLN A 24 11.33 -5.62 -6.15
CA GLN A 24 11.53 -4.60 -7.18
C GLN A 24 10.83 -3.31 -6.78
N PRO A 25 11.38 -2.13 -7.08
CA PRO A 25 10.69 -0.89 -6.75
C PRO A 25 9.35 -0.76 -7.47
N ALA A 26 8.32 -0.30 -6.78
CA ALA A 26 7.05 0.11 -7.37
C ALA A 26 7.12 1.59 -7.72
N ARG A 27 6.50 1.98 -8.83
CA ARG A 27 6.36 3.40 -9.22
C ARG A 27 4.89 3.71 -9.34
N CYS A 28 4.39 4.57 -8.46
CA CYS A 28 2.96 4.92 -8.41
C CYS A 28 2.76 6.42 -8.50
N HIS A 29 1.60 6.83 -9.02
CA HIS A 29 1.17 8.22 -8.95
C HIS A 29 0.94 8.62 -7.48
N ALA A 30 1.56 9.73 -7.07
CA ALA A 30 1.21 10.39 -5.83
C ALA A 30 -0.25 10.87 -5.93
N THR A 31 -1.10 10.38 -5.03
CA THR A 31 -2.53 10.72 -5.02
C THR A 31 -2.81 11.56 -3.79
N ASP A 32 -3.61 12.63 -3.95
CA ASP A 32 -4.07 13.41 -2.81
C ASP A 32 -4.94 12.53 -1.89
N ARG A 33 -4.91 12.80 -0.59
CA ARG A 33 -5.71 12.08 0.40
C ARG A 33 -7.20 12.09 0.07
N PHE A 34 -7.75 13.21 -0.42
CA PHE A 34 -9.17 13.34 -0.71
C PHE A 34 -9.59 12.62 -2.00
N ASP A 35 -8.64 12.32 -2.88
CA ASP A 35 -8.84 11.58 -4.13
C ASP A 35 -8.45 10.10 -4.00
N ALA A 36 -7.85 9.71 -2.88
CA ALA A 36 -7.41 8.35 -2.64
C ALA A 36 -8.60 7.39 -2.52
N ARG A 37 -8.60 6.36 -3.37
CA ARG A 37 -9.64 5.35 -3.35
C ARG A 37 -9.52 4.46 -2.12
N GLU A 38 -10.60 4.31 -1.38
CA GLU A 38 -10.67 3.38 -0.26
C GLU A 38 -11.05 1.96 -0.73
N PHE A 39 -10.42 0.95 -0.14
CA PHE A 39 -10.75 -0.45 -0.41
C PHE A 39 -10.75 -1.26 0.90
N TYR A 40 -11.78 -2.07 1.11
CA TYR A 40 -11.85 -3.02 2.23
C TYR A 40 -11.35 -4.38 1.76
N LEU A 41 -10.10 -4.70 2.07
CA LEU A 41 -9.46 -5.93 1.68
C LEU A 41 -9.81 -7.06 2.65
N ASN A 42 -10.45 -8.12 2.16
CA ASN A 42 -10.56 -9.37 2.90
C ASN A 42 -9.18 -10.03 3.00
N VAL A 43 -8.70 -10.27 4.22
CA VAL A 43 -7.39 -10.87 4.46
C VAL A 43 -7.29 -12.27 3.87
N ASP A 44 -8.40 -13.02 3.84
CA ASP A 44 -8.43 -14.38 3.29
C ASP A 44 -8.19 -14.40 1.76
N GLU A 45 -8.43 -13.27 1.07
CA GLU A 45 -8.19 -13.11 -0.36
C GLU A 45 -6.73 -12.81 -0.70
N ILE A 46 -5.88 -12.54 0.30
CA ILE A 46 -4.46 -12.30 0.08
C ILE A 46 -3.78 -13.63 -0.28
N ALA A 47 -3.29 -13.74 -1.51
CA ALA A 47 -2.53 -14.90 -1.96
C ALA A 47 -1.03 -14.76 -1.64
N ALA A 48 -0.49 -13.55 -1.75
CA ALA A 48 0.88 -13.21 -1.38
C ALA A 48 1.01 -11.69 -1.17
N PHE A 49 1.99 -11.27 -0.39
CA PHE A 49 2.40 -9.87 -0.29
C PHE A 49 3.93 -9.78 -0.17
N GLU A 50 4.51 -8.63 -0.51
CA GLU A 50 5.94 -8.34 -0.33
C GLU A 50 6.15 -6.87 0.06
N GLU A 51 7.20 -6.62 0.84
CA GLU A 51 7.76 -5.28 1.03
C GLU A 51 8.57 -4.89 -0.20
N CYS A 52 8.43 -3.63 -0.62
CA CYS A 52 9.15 -3.07 -1.74
C CYS A 52 9.44 -1.57 -1.54
N PRO A 53 10.52 -1.04 -2.14
CA PRO A 53 10.68 0.39 -2.27
C PRO A 53 9.57 0.97 -3.15
N LEU A 54 8.95 2.07 -2.74
CA LEU A 54 7.86 2.72 -3.46
C LEU A 54 8.25 4.15 -3.84
N TYR A 55 8.35 4.39 -5.14
CA TYR A 55 8.51 5.71 -5.72
C TYR A 55 7.15 6.36 -5.97
N LEU A 56 6.91 7.49 -5.33
CA LEU A 56 5.73 8.32 -5.51
C LEU A 56 6.05 9.44 -6.49
N ILE A 57 5.37 9.40 -7.64
CA ILE A 57 5.62 10.32 -8.77
C ILE A 57 4.53 11.38 -8.80
N SER A 58 4.92 12.65 -8.76
CA SER A 58 4.01 13.80 -8.90
C SER A 58 4.36 14.63 -10.13
N GLU A 59 3.40 15.42 -10.64
CA GLU A 59 3.64 16.31 -11.79
C GLU A 59 4.56 17.51 -11.48
N GLN A 60 4.79 17.79 -10.19
CA GLN A 60 5.50 18.99 -9.71
C GLN A 60 6.94 18.72 -9.24
N GLU A 61 7.47 17.52 -9.53
CA GLU A 61 8.82 17.03 -9.23
C GLU A 61 9.25 17.06 -7.75
N THR A 62 9.08 15.93 -7.08
CA THR A 62 10.15 15.23 -6.33
C THR A 62 9.73 13.76 -6.22
N ASP A 63 10.45 12.83 -6.86
CA ASP A 63 10.21 11.39 -6.68
C ASP A 63 10.49 11.04 -5.22
N ALA A 64 9.45 10.82 -4.42
CA ALA A 64 9.62 10.44 -3.03
C ALA A 64 9.75 8.93 -2.92
N LEU A 65 10.79 8.50 -2.22
CA LEU A 65 11.00 7.08 -1.91
C LEU A 65 10.48 6.80 -0.51
N VAL A 66 9.43 5.98 -0.43
CA VAL A 66 8.86 5.49 0.82
C VAL A 66 8.83 3.97 0.82
N ASN A 67 8.47 3.38 1.94
CA ASN A 67 8.18 1.95 2.02
C ASN A 67 6.79 1.68 1.41
N GLY A 68 6.65 0.54 0.74
CA GLY A 68 5.36 0.11 0.23
C GLY A 68 5.20 -1.41 0.28
N ILE A 69 3.96 -1.84 0.18
CA ILE A 69 3.58 -3.24 0.12
C ILE A 69 2.91 -3.52 -1.21
N ARG A 70 3.40 -4.55 -1.90
CA ARG A 70 2.69 -5.17 -3.01
C ARG A 70 1.84 -6.31 -2.49
N ILE A 71 0.57 -6.30 -2.83
CA ILE A 71 -0.38 -7.34 -2.47
C ILE A 71 -0.89 -7.99 -3.75
N ARG A 72 -0.84 -9.32 -3.79
CA ARG A 72 -1.49 -10.14 -4.82
C ARG A 72 -2.67 -10.87 -4.21
N LEU A 73 -3.85 -10.68 -4.80
CA LEU A 73 -5.06 -11.39 -4.40
C LEU A 73 -5.14 -12.77 -5.07
N ARG A 74 -5.96 -13.67 -4.52
CA ARG A 74 -6.28 -14.97 -5.11
C ARG A 74 -6.94 -14.85 -6.48
N SER A 75 -7.66 -13.77 -6.74
CA SER A 75 -8.24 -13.44 -8.05
C SER A 75 -7.18 -13.06 -9.11
N GLY A 76 -5.93 -12.83 -8.70
CA GLY A 76 -4.86 -12.30 -9.54
C GLY A 76 -4.76 -10.77 -9.53
N ALA A 77 -5.74 -10.06 -8.95
CA ALA A 77 -5.68 -8.61 -8.78
C ALA A 77 -4.47 -8.19 -7.93
N ARG A 78 -3.94 -6.99 -8.20
CA ARG A 78 -2.77 -6.42 -7.52
C ARG A 78 -3.09 -5.07 -6.93
N PHE A 79 -2.54 -4.84 -5.75
CA PHE A 79 -2.52 -3.53 -5.11
C PHE A 79 -1.10 -3.20 -4.71
N VAL A 80 -0.74 -1.93 -4.86
CA VAL A 80 0.40 -1.33 -4.20
C VAL A 80 -0.14 -0.35 -3.20
N ILE A 81 0.35 -0.41 -1.97
CA ILE A 81 -0.01 0.52 -0.91
C ILE A 81 1.26 1.09 -0.29
N PRO A 82 1.24 2.35 0.16
CA PRO A 82 2.30 2.89 0.98
C PRO A 82 2.25 2.27 2.38
N ASP A 83 3.42 2.08 2.99
CA ASP A 83 3.59 1.54 4.34
C ASP A 83 4.66 2.36 5.09
N ASP A 84 4.40 3.66 5.22
CA ASP A 84 5.25 4.64 5.89
C ASP A 84 4.56 5.27 7.13
N PRO A 85 4.05 4.47 8.08
CA PRO A 85 3.40 5.01 9.28
C PRO A 85 4.40 5.72 10.19
N GLU A 86 3.89 6.55 11.11
CA GLU A 86 4.70 7.14 12.17
C GLU A 86 5.04 6.13 13.28
N ASP A 87 4.14 5.16 13.51
CA ASP A 87 4.29 4.07 14.48
C ASP A 87 4.38 2.71 13.77
N GLU A 88 5.35 1.89 14.14
CA GLU A 88 5.53 0.54 13.58
C GLU A 88 4.32 -0.39 13.89
N GLU A 89 3.56 -0.13 14.95
CA GLU A 89 2.33 -0.86 15.25
C GLU A 89 1.21 -0.60 14.22
N ALA A 90 1.33 0.47 13.43
CA ALA A 90 0.45 0.79 12.32
C ALA A 90 0.97 0.30 10.95
N SER A 91 2.10 -0.43 10.92
CA SER A 91 2.61 -1.05 9.69
C SER A 91 1.67 -2.14 9.16
N PHE A 92 1.74 -2.40 7.86
CA PHE A 92 0.92 -3.43 7.23
C PHE A 92 1.07 -4.80 7.90
N LEU A 93 2.29 -5.21 8.24
CA LEU A 93 2.54 -6.50 8.90
C LEU A 93 1.90 -6.57 10.30
N ALA A 94 2.02 -5.49 11.09
CA ALA A 94 1.42 -5.42 12.42
C ALA A 94 -0.11 -5.49 12.33
N LEU A 95 -0.70 -4.69 11.43
CA LEU A 95 -2.15 -4.66 11.20
C LEU A 95 -2.66 -5.99 10.64
N LEU A 96 -1.94 -6.63 9.72
CA LEU A 96 -2.27 -7.95 9.21
C LEU A 96 -2.30 -9.00 10.34
N GLY A 97 -1.30 -8.98 11.22
CA GLY A 97 -1.24 -9.87 12.38
C GLY A 97 -2.43 -9.67 13.35
N ARG A 98 -2.92 -8.44 13.49
CA ARG A 98 -4.12 -8.12 14.29
C ARG A 98 -5.41 -8.53 13.57
N ALA A 99 -5.53 -8.25 12.28
CA ALA A 99 -6.67 -8.65 11.46
C ALA A 99 -6.88 -10.17 11.48
N LEU A 100 -5.79 -10.94 11.39
CA LEU A 100 -5.81 -12.41 11.48
C LEU A 100 -6.32 -12.93 12.83
N LYS A 101 -6.25 -12.12 13.90
CA LYS A 101 -6.83 -12.44 15.22
C LYS A 101 -8.32 -12.06 15.34
N GLY A 102 -8.92 -11.55 14.26
CA GLY A 102 -10.32 -11.14 14.19
C GLY A 102 -10.58 -9.68 14.55
N GLU A 103 -9.53 -8.86 14.68
CA GLU A 103 -9.69 -7.42 14.86
C GLU A 103 -10.08 -6.75 13.53
N ILE A 104 -10.91 -5.70 13.61
CA ILE A 104 -11.15 -4.79 12.49
C ILE A 104 -10.06 -3.73 12.57
N VAL A 105 -9.24 -3.63 11.53
CA VAL A 105 -8.09 -2.73 11.49
C VAL A 105 -8.11 -1.85 10.24
N GLU A 106 -7.47 -0.71 10.35
CA GLU A 106 -7.36 0.27 9.27
C GLU A 106 -5.92 0.67 9.11
N MET A 107 -5.45 0.72 7.86
CA MET A 107 -4.18 1.37 7.56
C MET A 107 -4.34 2.87 7.59
N GLU A 108 -3.32 3.54 8.09
CA GLU A 108 -3.21 4.98 7.96
C GLU A 108 -2.93 5.35 6.50
N PHE A 109 -3.32 6.58 6.13
CA PHE A 109 -2.89 7.14 4.87
C PHE A 109 -1.39 7.45 4.95
N SER A 110 -0.68 7.32 3.82
CA SER A 110 0.77 7.60 3.76
C SER A 110 1.11 8.92 4.43
N ARG A 111 2.08 8.89 5.35
CA ARG A 111 2.56 10.08 6.05
C ARG A 111 3.12 11.08 5.05
N TYR A 112 3.90 10.61 4.08
CA TYR A 112 4.46 11.48 3.05
C TYR A 112 3.37 12.15 2.22
N LEU A 113 2.40 11.39 1.69
CA LEU A 113 1.31 11.97 0.90
C LEU A 113 0.45 12.93 1.74
N GLY A 114 0.21 12.61 3.01
CA GLY A 114 -0.48 13.50 3.94
C GLY A 114 0.28 14.80 4.24
N SER A 115 1.62 14.80 4.15
CA SER A 115 2.43 16.01 4.29
C SER A 115 2.34 16.94 3.07
N LEU A 116 2.16 16.38 1.87
CA LEU A 116 1.99 17.14 0.63
C LEU A 116 0.61 17.78 0.51
N ALA A 117 -0.42 17.18 1.12
CA ALA A 117 -1.79 17.71 1.13
C ALA A 117 -1.98 18.91 2.07
N LYS A 118 -0.91 19.42 2.71
CA LYS A 118 -0.98 20.62 3.56
C LYS A 118 -0.79 21.87 2.66
N PRO A 119 -1.74 22.82 2.68
CA PRO A 119 -1.65 24.06 1.89
C PRO A 119 -0.51 24.98 2.32
#